data_AF-A0A7W0MP96-F1
#
_entry.id   AF-A0A7W0MP96-F1
#
_cell.length_a   1.000
_cell.length_b   1.000
_cell.length_c   1.000
_cell.angle_alpha   90.00
_cell.angle_beta   90.00
_cell.angle_gamma   90.00
#
_symmetry.space_group_name_H-M   'P 1'
#
loop_
_entity.id
_entity.type
_entity.pdbx_description
1 polymer ?
#
loop_
_entity_poly.entity_id
_entity_poly.type
_entity_poly.pdbx_seq_one_letter_code
_entity_poly.pdbx_strand_id
1 'polypeptide(L)'
;MEPAATPDDSVPVMQERLIRIEGSLDGSATVADENGVVFKNLGPMEGGFIGGVHRTLHRVRMQNKIEGNPPVRLVRFADGRLSLRDPSTGWRAELIGFGDTNRDAFLALLDE
;
A
#
# COMPACT_ATOMS: atom_id res chain seq x y z
N MET A 1 25.59 15.35 -17.49
CA MET A 1 24.54 14.32 -17.54
C MET A 1 24.47 13.74 -16.13
N GLU A 2 23.78 14.42 -15.22
CA GLU A 2 23.58 13.97 -13.85
C GLU A 2 22.38 13.01 -13.83
N PRO A 3 22.50 11.81 -13.26
CA PRO A 3 21.30 11.06 -12.90
C PRO A 3 20.66 11.80 -11.73
N ALA A 4 19.43 12.27 -11.95
CA ALA A 4 18.58 12.79 -10.89
C ALA A 4 18.39 11.68 -9.85
N ALA A 5 19.20 11.70 -8.79
CA ALA A 5 18.90 10.97 -7.58
C ALA A 5 17.60 11.55 -7.04
N THR A 6 16.48 10.84 -7.26
CA THR A 6 15.28 11.06 -6.45
C THR A 6 15.67 10.78 -4.99
N PRO A 7 15.61 11.76 -4.07
CA PRO A 7 16.12 11.61 -2.70
C PRO A 7 15.36 10.59 -1.82
N ASP A 8 14.37 9.88 -2.35
CA ASP A 8 13.57 8.89 -1.62
C ASP A 8 14.23 7.51 -1.43
N ASP A 9 15.39 7.24 -2.03
CA ASP A 9 16.12 5.97 -1.85
C ASP A 9 17.15 6.01 -0.70
N SER A 10 17.33 7.16 -0.04
CA SER A 10 18.32 7.29 1.05
C SER A 10 17.89 6.61 2.35
N VAL A 11 16.59 6.33 2.53
CA VAL A 11 16.13 5.60 3.71
C VAL A 11 16.14 4.11 3.40
N PRO A 12 16.90 3.30 4.15
CA PRO A 12 16.95 1.86 3.90
C PRO A 12 15.56 1.25 4.11
N VAL A 13 15.16 0.40 3.16
CA VAL A 13 13.99 -0.47 3.32
C VAL A 13 14.29 -1.44 4.46
N MET A 14 13.53 -1.34 5.53
CA MET A 14 13.65 -2.22 6.67
C MET A 14 12.95 -3.55 6.39
N GLN A 15 11.73 -3.50 5.86
CA GLN A 15 10.94 -4.68 5.54
C GLN A 15 10.02 -4.40 4.35
N GLU A 16 9.67 -5.45 3.61
CA GLU A 16 8.69 -5.37 2.53
C GLU A 16 7.86 -6.66 2.46
N ARG A 17 6.58 -6.53 2.11
CA ARG A 17 5.65 -7.68 1.98
C ARG A 17 4.62 -7.45 0.89
N LEU A 18 4.13 -8.52 0.30
CA LEU A 18 3.06 -8.49 -0.69
C LEU A 18 1.70 -8.53 0.01
N ILE A 19 0.89 -7.49 -0.20
CA ILE A 19 -0.45 -7.35 0.37
C ILE A 19 -1.46 -7.05 -0.74
N ARG A 20 -2.72 -7.43 -0.54
CA ARG A 20 -3.84 -6.98 -1.35
C ARG A 20 -4.64 -5.92 -0.60
N ILE A 21 -4.99 -4.88 -1.33
CA ILE A 21 -5.82 -3.80 -0.82
C ILE A 21 -7.11 -3.83 -1.60
N GLU A 22 -8.23 -3.78 -0.91
CA GLU A 22 -9.57 -3.72 -1.49
C GLU A 22 -10.33 -2.55 -0.89
N GLY A 23 -10.54 -1.51 -1.68
CA GLY A 23 -11.40 -0.39 -1.31
C GLY A 23 -12.84 -0.65 -1.71
N SER A 24 -13.77 -0.48 -0.77
CA SER A 24 -15.20 -0.54 -1.00
C SER A 24 -15.78 0.84 -1.36
N LEU A 25 -16.92 0.83 -2.05
CA LEU A 25 -17.66 2.04 -2.44
C LEU A 25 -18.21 2.84 -1.25
N ASP A 26 -18.45 2.16 -0.14
CA ASP A 26 -18.89 2.75 1.12
C ASP A 26 -17.80 3.60 1.80
N GLY A 27 -16.55 3.50 1.31
CA GLY A 27 -15.37 4.15 1.90
C GLY A 27 -14.62 3.24 2.87
N SER A 28 -15.14 2.06 3.18
CA SER A 28 -14.39 1.03 3.89
C SER A 28 -13.27 0.46 3.02
N ALA A 29 -12.23 -0.06 3.66
CA ALA A 29 -11.11 -0.65 2.95
C ALA A 29 -10.53 -1.83 3.72
N THR A 30 -10.25 -2.89 2.99
CA THR A 30 -9.72 -4.14 3.53
C THR A 30 -8.29 -4.34 3.06
N VAL A 31 -7.44 -4.76 3.98
CA VAL A 31 -6.06 -5.13 3.72
C VAL A 31 -5.94 -6.62 4.03
N ALA A 32 -5.49 -7.36 3.03
CA ALA A 32 -5.27 -8.80 3.13
C ALA A 32 -3.86 -9.18 2.64
N ASP A 33 -3.41 -10.38 2.98
CA ASP A 33 -2.17 -10.94 2.47
C ASP A 33 -2.30 -11.44 1.02
N GLU A 34 -1.19 -11.88 0.43
CA GLU A 34 -1.22 -12.65 -0.81
C GLU A 34 -2.07 -13.93 -0.71
N ASN A 35 -2.15 -14.51 0.51
CA ASN A 35 -2.94 -15.69 0.85
C ASN A 35 -4.44 -15.41 1.06
N GLY A 36 -4.87 -14.13 1.02
CA GLY A 36 -6.25 -13.73 1.25
C GLY A 36 -6.65 -13.66 2.73
N VAL A 37 -5.69 -13.78 3.65
CA VAL A 37 -5.91 -13.55 5.08
C VAL A 37 -6.14 -12.06 5.29
N VAL A 38 -7.35 -11.68 5.70
CA VAL A 38 -7.67 -10.30 6.04
C VAL A 38 -6.98 -9.94 7.34
N PHE A 39 -6.09 -8.96 7.26
CA PHE A 39 -5.34 -8.47 8.40
C PHE A 39 -6.04 -7.33 9.10
N LYS A 40 -6.59 -6.42 8.30
CA LYS A 40 -7.30 -5.26 8.80
C LYS A 40 -8.46 -4.92 7.89
N ASN A 41 -9.60 -4.72 8.51
CA ASN A 41 -10.75 -4.11 7.87
C ASN A 41 -10.92 -2.71 8.46
N LEU A 42 -10.92 -1.71 7.61
CA LEU A 42 -11.06 -0.30 7.94
C LEU A 42 -12.49 0.09 7.64
N GLY A 43 -13.19 0.61 8.64
CA GLY A 43 -14.52 1.16 8.44
C GLY A 43 -14.51 2.37 7.50
N PRO A 44 -15.68 2.87 7.08
CA PRO A 44 -15.78 4.00 6.14
C PRO A 44 -15.11 5.31 6.62
N MET A 45 -14.99 5.50 7.94
CA MET A 45 -14.32 6.65 8.53
C MET A 45 -12.78 6.57 8.45
N GLU A 46 -12.22 5.37 8.58
CA GLU A 46 -10.76 5.15 8.63
C GLU A 46 -10.20 4.70 7.27
N GLY A 47 -11.04 4.01 6.48
CA GLY A 47 -10.72 3.43 5.19
C GLY A 47 -10.81 4.41 4.03
N GLY A 48 -11.40 5.60 4.21
CA GLY A 48 -11.65 6.54 3.11
C GLY A 48 -10.38 6.91 2.33
N PHE A 49 -9.25 7.04 3.02
CA PHE A 49 -7.95 7.27 2.38
C PHE A 49 -7.50 6.05 1.56
N ILE A 50 -7.55 4.84 2.12
CA ILE A 50 -7.17 3.61 1.42
C ILE A 50 -8.10 3.31 0.26
N GLY A 51 -9.40 3.55 0.41
CA GLY A 51 -10.37 3.45 -0.68
C GLY A 51 -10.02 4.37 -1.84
N GLY A 52 -9.58 5.61 -1.54
CA GLY A 52 -9.08 6.55 -2.55
C GLY A 52 -7.79 6.09 -3.23
N VAL A 53 -6.85 5.57 -2.44
CA VAL A 53 -5.59 4.98 -2.94
C VAL A 53 -5.86 3.77 -3.84
N HIS A 54 -6.67 2.82 -3.37
CA HIS A 54 -7.11 1.64 -4.12
C HIS A 54 -7.82 2.05 -5.41
N ARG A 55 -8.68 3.06 -5.39
CA ARG A 55 -9.36 3.56 -6.59
C ARG A 55 -8.38 4.11 -7.62
N THR A 56 -7.34 4.82 -7.16
CA THR A 56 -6.27 5.33 -8.01
C THR A 56 -5.45 4.17 -8.60
N LEU A 57 -5.01 3.24 -7.75
CA LEU A 57 -4.31 2.02 -8.14
C LEU A 57 -5.10 1.21 -9.16
N HIS A 58 -6.38 0.94 -8.88
CA HIS A 58 -7.29 0.22 -9.76
C HIS A 58 -7.43 0.93 -11.11
N ARG A 59 -7.54 2.27 -11.11
CA ARG A 59 -7.57 3.05 -12.34
C ARG A 59 -6.27 2.96 -13.14
N VAL A 60 -5.12 2.93 -12.48
CA VAL A 60 -3.81 2.77 -13.14
C VAL A 60 -3.67 1.35 -13.71
N ARG A 61 -4.07 0.33 -12.96
CA ARG A 61 -4.11 -1.08 -13.40
C ARG A 61 -5.00 -1.28 -14.61
N MET A 62 -6.21 -0.74 -14.58
CA MET A 62 -7.14 -0.75 -15.72
C MET A 62 -6.53 -0.13 -16.98
N GLN A 63 -5.84 1.01 -16.84
CA GLN A 63 -5.13 1.66 -17.96
C GLN A 63 -3.98 0.80 -18.51
N ASN A 64 -3.29 0.07 -17.64
CA ASN A 64 -2.21 -0.84 -18.01
C ASN A 64 -2.70 -2.24 -18.41
N LYS A 65 -4.02 -2.44 -18.56
CA LYS A 65 -4.64 -3.74 -18.89
C LYS A 65 -4.27 -4.86 -17.89
N ILE A 66 -4.04 -4.49 -16.64
CA ILE A 66 -3.83 -5.44 -15.55
C ILE A 66 -5.20 -5.95 -15.10
N GLU A 67 -5.42 -7.25 -15.25
CA GLU A 67 -6.66 -7.90 -14.83
C GLU A 67 -6.57 -8.33 -13.36
N GLY A 68 -7.68 -8.18 -12.63
CA GLY A 68 -7.80 -8.59 -11.23
C GLY A 68 -7.19 -7.62 -10.21
N ASN A 69 -6.89 -8.14 -9.02
CA ASN A 69 -6.28 -7.39 -7.91
C ASN A 69 -4.97 -8.07 -7.47
N PRO A 70 -3.88 -7.97 -8.25
CA PRO A 70 -2.60 -8.53 -7.85
C PRO A 70 -2.12 -7.88 -6.54
N PRO A 71 -1.27 -8.58 -5.76
CA PRO A 71 -0.71 -7.99 -4.55
C PRO A 71 0.20 -6.80 -4.90
N VAL A 72 0.12 -5.75 -4.08
CA VAL A 72 1.07 -4.63 -4.05
C VAL A 72 2.15 -4.89 -3.00
N ARG A 73 3.33 -4.34 -3.23
CA ARG A 73 4.45 -4.35 -2.29
C ARG A 73 4.24 -3.24 -1.26
N LEU A 74 3.98 -3.62 -0.02
CA LEU A 74 4.12 -2.72 1.12
C LEU A 74 5.59 -2.67 1.51
N VAL A 75 6.15 -1.48 1.57
CA VAL A 75 7.55 -1.21 1.91
C VAL A 75 7.57 -0.37 3.19
N ARG A 76 8.20 -0.89 4.23
CA ARG A 76 8.52 -0.19 5.46
C ARG A 76 9.95 0.29 5.41
N PHE A 77 10.12 1.59 5.56
CA PHE A 77 11.41 2.23 5.69
C PHE A 77 11.88 2.22 7.15
N ALA A 78 13.19 2.29 7.36
CA ALA A 78 13.80 2.35 8.70
C ALA A 78 13.33 3.56 9.54
N ASP A 79 12.92 4.65 8.89
CA ASP A 79 12.32 5.84 9.52
C ASP A 79 10.88 5.59 10.04
N GLY A 80 10.30 4.41 9.78
CA GLY A 80 8.93 4.06 10.16
C GLY A 80 7.86 4.50 9.15
N ARG A 81 8.28 5.04 8.01
CA ARG A 81 7.39 5.36 6.88
C ARG A 81 6.96 4.08 6.16
N LEU A 82 5.73 4.09 5.64
CA LEU A 82 5.20 3.02 4.81
C LEU A 82 4.90 3.55 3.40
N SER A 83 5.21 2.75 2.39
CA SER A 83 4.90 3.04 0.99
C SER A 83 4.36 1.81 0.29
N LEU A 84 3.42 2.01 -0.61
CA LEU A 84 2.88 1.00 -1.50
C LEU A 84 3.56 1.12 -2.86
N ARG A 85 4.01 0.00 -3.40
CA ARG A 85 4.59 -0.11 -4.74
C ARG A 85 3.86 -1.21 -5.50
N ASP A 86 3.25 -0.87 -6.61
CA ASP A 86 2.62 -1.83 -7.49
C ASP A 86 3.65 -2.37 -8.51
N PRO A 87 4.04 -3.65 -8.43
CA PRO A 87 5.02 -4.21 -9.37
C PRO A 87 4.47 -4.37 -10.78
N SER A 88 3.14 -4.42 -10.94
CA SER A 88 2.49 -4.62 -12.24
C SER A 88 2.48 -3.37 -13.11
N THR A 89 2.40 -2.18 -12.50
CA THR A 89 2.29 -0.89 -13.20
C THR A 89 3.42 0.09 -12.86
N GLY A 90 4.22 -0.19 -11.83
CA GLY A 90 5.23 0.74 -11.31
C GLY A 90 4.65 1.90 -10.51
N TRP A 91 3.35 1.87 -10.20
CA TRP A 91 2.68 2.89 -9.39
C TRP A 91 3.19 2.86 -7.95
N ARG A 92 3.30 4.04 -7.34
CA ARG A 92 3.80 4.20 -5.97
C ARG A 92 2.95 5.21 -5.22
N ALA A 93 2.70 4.94 -3.93
CA ALA A 93 2.11 5.91 -3.01
C ALA A 93 2.70 5.78 -1.61
N GLU A 94 2.74 6.89 -0.89
CA GLU A 94 3.15 6.92 0.51
C GLU A 94 1.93 6.90 1.43
N LEU A 95 2.03 6.13 2.51
CA LEU A 95 0.98 5.95 3.51
C LEU A 95 1.14 6.93 4.70
N ILE A 96 1.67 8.13 4.46
CA ILE A 96 1.97 9.13 5.50
C ILE A 96 0.71 9.53 6.31
N GLY A 97 -0.47 9.49 5.68
CA GLY A 97 -1.75 9.87 6.32
C GLY A 97 -2.46 8.77 7.10
N PHE A 98 -1.84 7.60 7.30
CA PHE A 98 -2.57 6.40 7.72
C PHE A 98 -2.91 6.35 9.22
N GLY A 99 -2.24 7.15 10.05
CA GLY A 99 -2.44 7.19 11.51
C GLY A 99 -1.71 6.04 12.24
N ASP A 100 -1.32 6.29 13.49
CA ASP A 100 -0.44 5.37 14.25
C ASP A 100 -1.03 3.97 14.46
N THR A 101 -2.33 3.87 14.76
CA THR A 101 -3.06 2.59 14.97
C THR A 101 -3.02 1.66 13.76
N ASN A 102 -2.97 2.28 12.60
CA ASN A 102 -3.16 1.69 11.31
C ASN A 102 -1.79 1.26 10.74
N ARG A 103 -0.78 2.12 10.94
CA ARG A 103 0.63 1.77 10.81
C ARG A 103 0.95 0.54 11.66
N ASP A 104 0.59 0.52 12.94
CA ASP A 104 0.92 -0.57 13.87
C ASP A 104 0.42 -1.94 13.38
N ALA A 105 -0.81 -1.99 12.85
CA ALA A 105 -1.35 -3.19 12.24
C ALA A 105 -0.52 -3.66 11.04
N PHE A 106 -0.06 -2.74 10.18
CA PHE A 106 0.84 -3.05 9.07
C PHE A 106 2.24 -3.47 9.54
N LEU A 107 2.73 -2.93 10.65
CA LEU A 107 4.01 -3.32 11.24
C LEU A 107 3.94 -4.75 11.78
N ALA A 108 2.84 -5.14 12.42
CA ALA A 108 2.62 -6.51 12.87
C ALA A 108 2.65 -7.52 11.71
N LEU A 109 2.27 -7.11 10.49
CA LEU A 109 2.39 -7.95 9.29
C LEU A 109 3.80 -8.14 8.80
N LEU A 110 4.71 -7.25 9.14
CA LEU A 110 6.09 -7.39 8.70
C LEU A 110 6.90 -8.22 9.71
N ASP A 111 6.45 -8.32 10.95
CA ASP A 111 7.11 -9.04 12.04
C ASP A 111 6.83 -10.55 12.06
N GLU A 112 5.79 -11.02 11.35
CA GLU A 112 5.43 -12.45 11.17
C GLU A 112 6.04 -13.10 9.93
#